data_AF-A0A820HH35-F1
#
_entry.id   AF-A0A820HH35-F1
#
_cell.length_a   1.000
_cell.length_b   1.000
_cell.length_c   1.000
_cell.angle_alpha   90.00
_cell.angle_beta   90.00
_cell.angle_gamma   90.00
#
_symmetry.space_group_name_H-M   'P 1'
#
loop_
_entity.id
_entity.type
_entity.pdbx_description
1 polymer ?
#
loop_
_entity_poly.entity_id
_entity_poly.type
_entity_poly.pdbx_seq_one_letter_code
_entity_poly.pdbx_strand_id
1 'polypeptide(L)'
;ILSVDDAKLAFKYGADGIVISNHGGRQVDSELSAIECLKDIVEFVNGHCEVFADSGIRTGTDVLKCLALGAKGVLIGRPILYGLACGGHNGAEAVLNLLKQESMYDMVSCSLKRIEQINERILYKYRQ
;
A
#
# COMPACT_ATOMS: atom_id res chain seq x y z
N ILE A 1 8.78 -7.56 3.40
CA ILE A 1 9.30 -8.29 2.22
C ILE A 1 9.55 -7.26 1.13
N LEU A 2 10.69 -7.32 0.45
CA LEU A 2 11.06 -6.37 -0.63
C LEU A 2 11.55 -7.07 -1.90
N SER A 3 11.58 -8.40 -1.93
CA SER A 3 12.02 -9.18 -3.07
C SER A 3 11.00 -10.27 -3.42
N VAL A 4 10.97 -10.64 -4.70
CA VAL A 4 10.16 -11.75 -5.20
C VAL A 4 10.62 -13.08 -4.58
N ASP A 5 11.91 -13.24 -4.31
CA ASP A 5 12.45 -14.48 -3.74
C ASP A 5 12.05 -14.68 -2.28
N ASP A 6 11.96 -13.61 -1.49
CA ASP A 6 11.41 -13.70 -0.13
C ASP A 6 9.90 -13.98 -0.15
N ALA A 7 9.17 -13.42 -1.13
CA ALA A 7 7.75 -13.73 -1.32
C ALA A 7 7.53 -15.22 -1.67
N LYS A 8 8.38 -15.80 -2.53
CA LYS A 8 8.40 -17.25 -2.81
C LYS A 8 8.56 -18.07 -1.55
N LEU A 9 9.52 -17.69 -0.70
CA LEU A 9 9.79 -18.42 0.54
C LEU A 9 8.60 -18.30 1.49
N ALA A 10 8.04 -17.11 1.68
CA ALA A 10 6.85 -16.91 2.52
C ALA A 10 5.68 -17.80 2.08
N PHE A 11 5.40 -17.85 0.77
CA PHE A 11 4.39 -18.76 0.22
C PHE A 11 4.75 -20.23 0.44
N LYS A 12 5.98 -20.64 0.14
CA LYS A 12 6.46 -22.03 0.35
C LYS A 12 6.28 -22.50 1.79
N TYR A 13 6.40 -21.59 2.75
CA TYR A 13 6.22 -21.89 4.18
C TYR A 13 4.79 -21.67 4.69
N GLY A 14 3.82 -21.42 3.80
CA GLY A 14 2.40 -21.41 4.14
C GLY A 14 1.89 -20.09 4.71
N ALA A 15 2.51 -18.95 4.37
CA ALA A 15 1.97 -17.64 4.76
C ALA A 15 0.68 -17.31 3.98
N ASP A 16 -0.40 -16.96 4.70
CA ASP A 16 -1.69 -16.53 4.12
C ASP A 16 -1.61 -15.16 3.44
N GLY A 17 -0.63 -14.34 3.84
CA GLY A 17 -0.40 -13.03 3.26
C GLY A 17 0.95 -12.44 3.65
N ILE A 18 1.35 -11.40 2.92
CA ILE A 18 2.63 -10.71 3.08
C ILE A 18 2.44 -9.20 3.08
N VAL A 19 3.39 -8.49 3.70
CA VAL A 19 3.45 -7.02 3.67
C VAL A 19 4.72 -6.57 2.93
N ILE A 20 4.53 -5.77 1.89
CA ILE A 20 5.61 -5.09 1.18
C ILE A 20 5.99 -3.84 1.98
N SER A 21 7.20 -3.86 2.54
CA SER A 21 7.63 -2.90 3.56
C SER A 21 9.14 -2.85 3.67
N ASN A 22 9.68 -1.62 3.75
CA ASN A 22 11.06 -1.35 4.17
C ASN A 22 11.11 -0.76 5.59
N HIS A 23 10.08 -1.05 6.39
CA HIS A 23 9.90 -0.56 7.76
C HIS A 23 9.85 0.98 7.85
N GLY A 24 9.38 1.63 6.80
CA GLY A 24 9.34 3.09 6.67
C GLY A 24 10.72 3.74 6.58
N GLY A 25 11.70 3.04 6.02
CA GLY A 25 13.08 3.49 5.82
C GLY A 25 13.90 3.52 7.11
N ARG A 26 13.67 2.57 8.02
CA ARG A 26 14.27 2.58 9.38
C ARG A 26 15.22 1.43 9.66
N GLN A 27 15.30 0.44 8.77
CA GLN A 27 16.13 -0.75 8.97
C GLN A 27 17.39 -0.66 8.13
N VAL A 28 17.29 -0.97 6.85
CA VAL A 28 18.40 -0.85 5.90
C VAL A 28 18.16 0.40 5.06
N ASP A 29 19.10 1.35 5.12
CA ASP A 29 19.04 2.57 4.33
C ASP A 29 19.46 2.30 2.87
N SER A 30 18.97 3.12 1.95
CA SER A 30 19.19 2.98 0.49
C SER A 30 18.68 1.67 -0.13
N GLU A 31 17.79 0.94 0.54
CA GLU A 31 16.98 -0.11 -0.09
C GLU A 31 15.93 0.46 -1.06
N LEU A 32 15.35 -0.41 -1.88
CA LEU A 32 14.22 -0.08 -2.73
C LEU A 32 13.08 0.54 -1.90
N SER A 33 12.37 1.48 -2.51
CA SER A 33 11.09 1.90 -1.94
C SER A 33 10.08 0.74 -2.03
N ALA A 34 9.20 0.62 -1.04
CA ALA A 34 8.24 -0.48 -1.00
C ALA A 34 7.32 -0.52 -2.24
N ILE A 35 6.97 0.63 -2.82
CA ILE A 35 6.10 0.68 -4.00
C ILE A 35 6.80 0.25 -5.30
N GLU A 36 8.12 0.39 -5.39
CA GLU A 36 8.90 -0.02 -6.59
C GLU A 36 8.90 -1.54 -6.79
N CYS A 37 8.92 -2.32 -5.71
CA CYS A 37 8.91 -3.77 -5.78
C CYS A 37 7.50 -4.40 -5.70
N LEU A 38 6.47 -3.59 -5.37
CA LEU A 38 5.11 -4.08 -5.13
C LEU A 38 4.55 -4.84 -6.34
N LYS A 39 4.69 -4.27 -7.54
CA LYS A 39 4.08 -4.80 -8.75
C LYS A 39 4.64 -6.18 -9.11
N ASP A 40 5.96 -6.32 -9.14
CA ASP A 40 6.65 -7.57 -9.48
C ASP A 40 6.30 -8.68 -8.48
N ILE A 41 6.17 -8.33 -7.19
CA ILE A 41 5.79 -9.29 -6.16
C ILE A 41 4.33 -9.72 -6.29
N VAL A 42 3.41 -8.79 -6.55
CA VAL A 42 1.99 -9.11 -6.79
C VAL A 42 1.84 -10.03 -8.01
N GLU A 43 2.52 -9.71 -9.12
CA GLU A 43 2.48 -10.55 -10.32
C GLU A 43 3.04 -11.94 -10.07
N PHE A 44 4.12 -12.06 -9.29
CA PHE A 44 4.67 -13.35 -8.90
C PHE A 44 3.70 -14.14 -8.02
N VAL A 45 3.16 -13.51 -6.98
CA VAL A 45 2.24 -14.18 -6.03
C VAL A 45 0.96 -14.60 -6.73
N ASN A 46 0.52 -13.90 -7.79
CA ASN A 46 -0.59 -14.29 -8.67
C ASN A 46 -1.84 -14.81 -7.91
N GLY A 47 -2.23 -14.14 -6.82
CA GLY A 47 -3.40 -14.48 -6.02
C GLY A 47 -3.25 -15.69 -5.08
N HIS A 48 -2.06 -16.27 -4.92
CA HIS A 48 -1.82 -17.38 -3.99
C HIS A 48 -1.83 -16.96 -2.51
N CYS A 49 -1.52 -15.69 -2.21
CA CYS A 49 -1.65 -15.10 -0.87
C CYS A 49 -2.04 -13.62 -0.97
N GLU A 50 -2.55 -13.05 0.13
CA GLU A 50 -2.89 -11.62 0.16
C GLU A 50 -1.63 -10.75 0.26
N VAL A 51 -1.56 -9.69 -0.54
CA VAL A 51 -0.43 -8.75 -0.51
C VAL A 51 -0.89 -7.40 0.03
N PHE A 52 -0.31 -6.94 1.14
CA PHE A 52 -0.51 -5.60 1.67
C PHE A 52 0.74 -4.74 1.46
N ALA A 53 0.61 -3.41 1.54
CA ALA A 53 1.75 -2.50 1.39
C ALA A 53 1.78 -1.41 2.48
N ASP A 54 2.99 -0.98 2.87
CA ASP A 54 3.19 0.16 3.77
C ASP A 54 4.34 1.06 3.27
N SER A 55 4.93 1.89 4.16
CA SER A 55 6.16 2.65 3.86
C SER A 55 6.01 3.78 2.85
N GLY A 56 5.32 4.86 3.26
CA GLY A 56 5.33 6.14 2.52
C GLY A 56 3.95 6.73 2.19
N ILE A 57 2.88 6.01 2.50
CA ILE A 57 1.50 6.37 2.16
C ILE A 57 1.02 7.56 2.98
N ARG A 58 0.70 8.68 2.33
CA ARG A 58 0.30 9.93 3.00
C ARG A 58 -0.99 10.54 2.46
N THR A 59 -1.39 10.18 1.25
CA THR A 59 -2.57 10.74 0.58
C THR A 59 -3.48 9.65 0.02
N GLY A 60 -4.71 10.03 -0.30
CA GLY A 60 -5.65 9.17 -1.03
C GLY A 60 -5.05 8.55 -2.31
N THR A 61 -4.32 9.34 -3.10
CA THR A 61 -3.71 8.87 -4.36
C THR A 61 -2.63 7.81 -4.13
N ASP A 62 -1.90 7.87 -3.01
CA ASP A 62 -0.92 6.84 -2.65
C ASP A 62 -1.62 5.50 -2.38
N VAL A 63 -2.76 5.54 -1.67
CA VAL A 63 -3.60 4.36 -1.45
C VAL A 63 -4.05 3.78 -2.78
N LEU A 64 -4.60 4.61 -3.67
CA LEU A 64 -5.09 4.16 -4.98
C LEU A 64 -3.98 3.56 -5.84
N LYS A 65 -2.76 4.13 -5.82
CA LYS A 65 -1.61 3.56 -6.55
C LYS A 65 -1.24 2.17 -6.04
N CYS A 66 -1.13 1.98 -4.73
CA CYS A 66 -0.86 0.65 -4.17
C CYS A 66 -1.95 -0.37 -4.53
N LEU A 67 -3.21 0.00 -4.41
CA LEU A 67 -4.34 -0.85 -4.80
C LEU A 67 -4.33 -1.15 -6.31
N ALA A 68 -4.02 -0.15 -7.14
CA ALA A 68 -3.96 -0.31 -8.60
C ALA A 68 -2.81 -1.23 -9.04
N LEU A 69 -1.71 -1.28 -8.28
CA LEU A 69 -0.62 -2.23 -8.45
C LEU A 69 -0.92 -3.61 -7.85
N GLY A 70 -2.11 -3.79 -7.25
CA GLY A 70 -2.67 -5.06 -6.82
C GLY A 70 -2.45 -5.41 -5.35
N ALA A 71 -2.09 -4.43 -4.51
CA ALA A 71 -2.22 -4.60 -3.06
C ALA A 71 -3.70 -4.79 -2.68
N LYS A 72 -3.97 -5.69 -1.74
CA LYS A 72 -5.28 -5.91 -1.10
C LYS A 72 -5.70 -4.73 -0.22
N GLY A 73 -4.71 -4.06 0.38
CA GLY A 73 -4.90 -2.96 1.30
C GLY A 73 -3.56 -2.35 1.69
N VAL A 74 -3.63 -1.26 2.45
CA VAL A 74 -2.46 -0.50 2.87
C VAL A 74 -2.41 -0.32 4.38
N LEU A 75 -1.20 -0.20 4.93
CA LEU A 75 -0.95 -0.02 6.36
C LEU A 75 -0.32 1.36 6.60
N ILE A 76 -0.72 2.00 7.70
CA ILE A 76 -0.30 3.36 8.04
C ILE A 76 0.44 3.36 9.37
N GLY A 77 1.71 3.74 9.35
CA GLY A 77 2.55 3.85 10.55
C GLY A 77 2.55 5.27 11.14
N ARG A 78 3.59 6.04 10.84
CA ARG A 78 3.86 7.38 11.40
C ARG A 78 2.65 8.34 11.46
N PRO A 79 1.81 8.50 10.42
CA PRO A 79 0.66 9.40 10.49
C PRO A 79 -0.29 9.12 11.65
N ILE A 80 -0.54 7.84 11.99
CA ILE A 80 -1.39 7.48 13.13
C ILE A 80 -0.79 7.96 14.45
N LEU A 81 0.52 7.80 14.63
CA LEU A 81 1.23 8.26 15.82
C LEU A 81 1.22 9.78 15.96
N TYR A 82 1.30 10.50 14.84
CA TYR A 82 1.21 11.97 14.85
C TYR A 82 -0.21 12.43 15.22
N GLY A 83 -1.25 11.81 14.65
CA GLY A 83 -2.63 12.06 15.07
C GLY A 83 -2.82 11.80 16.57
N LEU A 84 -2.32 10.67 17.06
CA LEU A 84 -2.36 10.31 18.47
C LEU A 84 -1.69 11.36 19.36
N ALA A 85 -0.51 11.87 18.97
CA ALA A 85 0.20 12.89 19.73
C ALA A 85 -0.54 14.24 19.74
N CYS A 86 -1.20 14.61 18.65
CA CYS A 86 -1.91 15.88 18.54
C CYS A 86 -3.28 15.91 19.24
N GLY A 87 -3.98 14.78 19.31
CA GLY A 87 -5.39 14.76 19.76
C GLY A 87 -5.83 13.46 20.43
N GLY A 88 -4.89 12.63 20.88
CA GLY A 88 -5.20 11.32 21.44
C GLY A 88 -5.97 10.44 20.45
N HIS A 89 -6.93 9.68 20.95
CA HIS A 89 -7.79 8.82 20.13
C HIS A 89 -8.42 9.56 18.95
N ASN A 90 -9.00 10.74 19.19
CA ASN A 90 -9.68 11.54 18.18
C ASN A 90 -8.72 12.00 17.07
N GLY A 91 -7.47 12.30 17.41
CA GLY A 91 -6.47 12.67 16.41
C GLY A 91 -6.02 11.50 15.54
N ALA A 92 -5.87 10.30 16.12
CA ALA A 92 -5.58 9.09 15.34
C ALA A 92 -6.75 8.71 14.43
N GLU A 93 -8.00 8.82 14.92
CA GLU A 93 -9.21 8.60 14.14
C GLU A 93 -9.35 9.63 13.01
N ALA A 94 -9.05 10.90 13.27
CA ALA A 94 -9.09 11.97 12.25
C ALA A 94 -8.15 11.68 11.08
N VAL A 95 -6.95 11.13 11.32
CA VAL A 95 -6.00 10.74 10.26
C VAL A 95 -6.57 9.62 9.39
N LEU A 96 -7.19 8.59 9.99
CA LEU A 96 -7.82 7.50 9.24
C LEU A 96 -9.01 8.00 8.41
N ASN A 97 -9.84 8.86 9.00
CA ASN A 97 -10.99 9.45 8.32
C ASN A 97 -10.58 10.35 7.15
N LEU A 98 -9.51 11.14 7.31
CA LEU A 98 -8.98 11.97 6.25
C LEU A 98 -8.47 11.14 5.07
N LEU A 99 -7.64 10.12 5.33
CA LEU A 99 -7.15 9.21 4.28
C LEU A 99 -8.31 8.52 3.55
N LYS A 100 -9.32 8.05 4.29
CA LYS A 100 -10.53 7.45 3.71
C LYS A 100 -11.27 8.44 2.80
N GLN A 101 -11.47 9.68 3.26
CA GLN A 101 -12.14 10.71 2.47
C GLN A 101 -11.36 11.05 1.20
N GLU A 102 -10.05 11.27 1.30
CA GLU A 102 -9.19 11.50 0.14
C GLU A 102 -9.25 10.35 -0.86
N SER A 103 -9.13 9.09 -0.41
CA SER A 103 -9.26 7.93 -1.30
C SER A 103 -10.63 7.90 -2.00
N MET A 104 -11.72 8.24 -1.32
CA MET A 104 -13.05 8.34 -1.94
C MET A 104 -13.12 9.46 -2.98
N TYR A 105 -12.56 10.64 -2.69
CA TYR A 105 -12.50 11.76 -3.64
C TYR A 105 -11.68 11.42 -4.89
N ASP A 106 -10.55 10.73 -4.72
CA ASP A 106 -9.70 10.31 -5.83
C ASP A 106 -10.37 9.22 -6.67
N MET A 107 -11.08 8.27 -6.04
CA MET A 107 -11.90 7.31 -6.77
C MET A 107 -12.96 7.99 -7.63
N VAL A 108 -13.66 8.98 -7.10
CA VAL A 108 -14.66 9.76 -7.86
C VAL A 108 -14.00 10.50 -9.03
N SER A 109 -12.84 11.12 -8.79
CA SER A 109 -12.05 11.81 -9.83
C SER A 109 -11.62 10.87 -10.96
N CYS A 110 -11.33 9.60 -10.64
CA CYS A 110 -11.03 8.55 -11.60
C CYS A 110 -12.28 7.83 -12.15
N SER A 111 -13.50 8.31 -11.87
CA SER A 111 -14.77 7.67 -12.26
C SER A 111 -14.93 6.22 -11.79
N LEU A 112 -14.40 5.90 -10.60
CA LEU A 112 -14.50 4.60 -9.95
C LEU A 112 -15.58 4.64 -8.87
N LYS A 113 -16.51 3.68 -8.91
CA LYS A 113 -17.62 3.55 -7.94
C LYS A 113 -17.35 2.52 -6.86
N ARG A 114 -16.43 1.58 -7.10
CA ARG A 114 -16.08 0.50 -6.16
C ARG A 114 -14.59 0.21 -6.19
N ILE A 115 -14.07 -0.32 -5.08
CA ILE A 115 -12.64 -0.61 -4.90
C ILE A 115 -12.17 -1.64 -5.94
N GLU A 116 -12.99 -2.62 -6.29
CA GLU A 116 -12.66 -3.64 -7.30
C GLU A 116 -12.43 -3.06 -8.70
N GLN A 117 -12.81 -1.80 -8.95
CA GLN A 117 -12.55 -1.12 -10.22
C GLN A 117 -11.18 -0.44 -10.26
N ILE A 118 -10.47 -0.36 -9.13
CA ILE A 118 -9.10 0.16 -9.05
C ILE A 118 -8.16 -0.89 -9.63
N ASN A 119 -7.47 -0.54 -10.71
CA ASN A 119 -6.46 -1.36 -11.37
C ASN A 119 -5.51 -0.46 -12.17
N GLU A 120 -4.47 -1.04 -12.76
CA GLU A 120 -3.42 -0.32 -13.49
C GLU A 120 -3.89 0.67 -14.56
N ARG A 121 -5.14 0.59 -15.06
CA ARG A 121 -5.64 1.55 -16.06
C ARG A 121 -5.64 3.00 -15.56
N ILE A 122 -5.67 3.21 -14.24
CA ILE A 122 -5.64 4.56 -13.64
C ILE A 122 -4.20 5.07 -13.48
N LEU A 123 -3.21 4.25 -13.80
CA LEU A 123 -1.80 4.59 -13.75
C LEU A 123 -1.31 4.91 -15.16
N TYR A 124 -0.67 6.06 -15.30
CA TYR A 124 0.06 6.36 -16.52
C TYR A 124 1.34 5.52 -16.55
N LYS A 125 1.50 4.68 -17.58
CA LYS A 125 2.76 3.99 -17.85
C LYS A 125 3.66 4.93 -18.64
N TYR A 126 4.63 5.55 -17.96
CA TYR A 126 5.69 6.26 -18.65
C TYR A 126 6.48 5.23 -19.46
N ARG A 127 6.64 5.46 -20.77
CA ARG A 127 7.30 4.52 -21.70
C ARG A 127 8.63 4.04 -21.11
N GLN A 128 8.81 2.71 -21.05
CA GLN A 128 10.13 2.09 -21.09
C GLN A 128 10.53 1.89 -22.56
#